data_AF-A0A7Y6Q9L8-F1
#
_entry.id   AF-A0A7Y6Q9L8-F1
#
_cell.length_a   1.000
_cell.length_b   1.000
_cell.length_c   1.000
_cell.angle_alpha   90.00
_cell.angle_beta   90.00
_cell.angle_gamma   90.00
#
_symmetry.space_group_name_H-M   'P 1'
#
loop_
_entity.id
_entity.type
_entity.pdbx_description
1 polymer ?
#
loop_
_entity_poly.entity_id
_entity_poly.type
_entity_poly.pdbx_seq_one_letter_code
_entity_poly.pdbx_strand_id
1 'polypeptide(L)'
;MSDHERAAISNGIWICRTCHGHIDKDQALFSVELLLLWKKTHEEQNLAELGSAGDRLRMLVVDKELEAFGHLPAFIREIIKDKPDYWEYILSCELLDHYIAPTVRRGRDLELGRITKTRILLQPERFNQWMRSKPAEFLQVGRALSGLIEDLQNSWGPSGTPGDVNEIDHVCRLYGETAKHLLTIAEDATFTAVPEGFEDASKALSEGAFFTLRLLPDLPRFLRSMFAEGKPSGEYKFSLVLDLPEGWADSFSAAIERGQEALAARDYVW
;
A
#
# COMPACT_ATOMS: atom_id res chain seq x y z
N MET A 1 -15.54 -4.08 7.68
CA MET A 1 -15.50 -2.64 7.95
C MET A 1 -15.51 -2.47 9.45
N SER A 2 -14.48 -1.87 10.05
CA SER A 2 -14.47 -1.54 11.48
C SER A 2 -15.46 -0.41 11.78
N ASP A 3 -15.86 -0.26 13.04
CA ASP A 3 -16.76 0.84 13.43
C ASP A 3 -16.15 2.22 13.15
N HIS A 4 -14.81 2.30 13.13
CA HIS A 4 -14.05 3.49 12.75
C HIS A 4 -14.18 3.82 11.27
N GLU A 5 -13.97 2.82 10.40
CA GLU A 5 -14.14 2.96 8.95
C GLU A 5 -15.58 3.37 8.61
N ARG A 6 -16.58 2.90 9.37
CA ARG A 6 -17.99 3.30 9.22
C ARG A 6 -18.28 4.74 9.64
N ALA A 7 -17.50 5.31 10.55
CA ALA A 7 -17.71 6.64 11.12
C ALA A 7 -16.89 7.74 10.42
N ALA A 8 -15.94 7.37 9.56
CA ALA A 8 -15.11 8.33 8.84
C ALA A 8 -15.97 9.23 7.92
N ILE A 9 -15.79 10.55 8.03
CA ILE A 9 -16.48 11.54 7.17
C ILE A 9 -16.19 11.29 5.68
N SER A 10 -14.98 10.82 5.35
CA SER A 10 -14.60 10.41 4.00
C SER A 10 -15.38 9.19 3.47
N ASN A 11 -16.13 8.49 4.32
CA ASN A 11 -16.95 7.33 3.99
C ASN A 11 -18.46 7.61 4.13
N GLY A 12 -18.85 8.89 4.27
CA GLY A 12 -20.25 9.32 4.40
C GLY A 12 -20.73 10.16 3.21
N ILE A 13 -21.98 9.97 2.81
CA ILE A 13 -22.68 10.86 1.87
C ILE A 13 -23.89 11.47 2.56
N TRP A 14 -24.08 12.78 2.43
CA TRP A 14 -25.25 13.45 3.00
C TRP A 14 -26.43 13.37 2.04
N ILE A 15 -27.51 12.76 2.49
CA ILE A 15 -28.70 12.49 1.67
C ILE A 15 -29.96 12.65 2.50
N CYS A 16 -31.10 12.84 1.84
CA CYS A 16 -32.37 12.93 2.53
C CYS A 16 -32.74 11.58 3.19
N ARG A 17 -33.63 11.64 4.19
CA ARG A 17 -34.10 10.47 4.94
C ARG A 17 -34.61 9.34 4.04
N THR A 18 -35.29 9.70 2.95
CA THR A 18 -35.84 8.73 2.00
C THR A 18 -34.73 8.02 1.23
N CYS A 19 -33.78 8.75 0.67
CA CYS A 19 -32.64 8.18 -0.06
C CYS A 19 -31.80 7.26 0.84
N HIS A 20 -31.54 7.66 2.08
CA HIS A 20 -30.86 6.80 3.06
C HIS A 20 -31.59 5.47 3.26
N GLY A 21 -32.91 5.53 3.44
CA GLY A 21 -33.72 4.32 3.62
C GLY A 21 -33.78 3.40 2.39
N HIS A 22 -33.51 3.90 1.19
CA HIS A 22 -33.38 3.08 -0.01
C HIS A 22 -32.00 2.43 -0.12
N ILE A 23 -30.94 3.21 0.13
CA ILE A 23 -29.55 2.75 0.04
C ILE A 23 -29.26 1.63 1.04
N ASP A 24 -29.70 1.80 2.30
CA ASP A 24 -29.50 0.79 3.34
C ASP A 24 -30.17 -0.57 3.03
N LYS A 25 -31.22 -0.56 2.20
CA LYS A 25 -31.97 -1.78 1.85
C LYS A 25 -31.33 -2.56 0.70
N ASP A 26 -30.54 -1.91 -0.15
CA ASP A 26 -30.00 -2.53 -1.36
C ASP A 26 -28.63 -1.97 -1.76
N GLN A 27 -27.59 -2.41 -1.06
CA GLN A 27 -26.20 -2.00 -1.36
C GLN A 27 -25.73 -2.41 -2.76
N ALA A 28 -26.32 -3.45 -3.37
CA ALA A 28 -25.95 -3.87 -4.71
C ALA A 28 -26.49 -2.89 -5.78
N LEU A 29 -27.69 -2.36 -5.56
CA LEU A 29 -28.30 -1.35 -6.42
C LEU A 29 -27.65 0.04 -6.26
N PHE A 30 -27.19 0.37 -5.05
CA PHE A 30 -26.59 1.66 -4.72
C PHE A 30 -25.08 1.55 -4.49
N SER A 31 -24.34 1.27 -5.57
CA SER A 31 -22.88 1.20 -5.53
C SER A 31 -22.23 2.55 -5.18
N VAL A 32 -21.03 2.54 -4.60
CA VAL A 32 -20.26 3.75 -4.27
C VAL A 32 -20.08 4.64 -5.50
N GLU A 33 -19.79 4.04 -6.65
CA GLU A 33 -19.63 4.75 -7.93
C GLU A 33 -20.90 5.50 -8.33
N LEU A 34 -22.08 4.87 -8.17
CA LEU A 34 -23.35 5.50 -8.46
C LEU A 34 -23.64 6.66 -7.50
N LEU A 35 -23.36 6.48 -6.21
CA LEU A 35 -23.58 7.52 -5.20
C LEU A 35 -22.68 8.74 -5.44
N LEU A 36 -21.43 8.53 -5.82
CA LEU A 36 -20.52 9.61 -6.20
C LEU A 36 -20.97 10.31 -7.49
N LEU A 37 -21.47 9.56 -8.47
CA LEU A 37 -22.04 10.15 -9.68
C LEU A 37 -23.26 11.01 -9.36
N TRP A 38 -24.14 10.55 -8.46
CA TRP A 38 -25.30 11.32 -8.00
C TRP A 38 -24.90 12.61 -7.29
N LYS A 39 -23.90 12.55 -6.41
CA LYS A 39 -23.31 13.74 -5.77
C LYS A 39 -22.85 14.74 -6.83
N LYS A 40 -22.03 14.28 -7.78
CA LYS A 40 -21.51 15.12 -8.87
C LYS A 40 -22.64 15.77 -9.69
N THR A 41 -23.63 14.98 -10.13
CA THR A 41 -24.76 15.52 -10.90
C THR A 41 -25.57 16.54 -10.11
N HIS A 42 -25.79 16.31 -8.81
CA HIS A 42 -26.49 17.25 -7.95
C HIS A 42 -25.71 18.56 -7.76
N GLU A 43 -24.40 18.49 -7.56
CA GLU A 43 -23.52 19.65 -7.47
C GLU A 43 -23.50 20.46 -8.77
N GLU A 44 -23.43 19.79 -9.92
CA GLU A 44 -23.51 20.44 -11.24
C GLU A 44 -24.86 21.16 -11.45
N GLN A 45 -25.97 20.52 -11.06
CA GLN A 45 -27.30 21.14 -11.13
C GLN A 45 -27.39 22.36 -10.22
N ASN A 46 -26.96 22.25 -8.95
CA ASN A 46 -26.96 23.37 -8.01
C ASN A 46 -26.10 24.53 -8.54
N LEU A 47 -24.95 24.23 -9.15
CA LEU A 47 -24.07 25.24 -9.74
C LEU A 47 -24.67 25.89 -10.99
N ALA A 48 -25.44 25.15 -11.78
CA ALA A 48 -26.15 25.69 -12.93
C ALA A 48 -27.29 26.62 -12.51
N GLU A 49 -28.04 26.25 -11.48
CA GLU A 49 -29.21 27.00 -10.99
C GLU A 49 -28.83 28.20 -10.12
N LEU A 50 -27.85 28.04 -9.22
CA LEU A 50 -27.53 29.00 -8.16
C LEU A 50 -26.12 29.59 -8.27
N GLY A 51 -25.24 28.99 -9.08
CA GLY A 51 -23.83 29.36 -9.16
C GLY A 51 -23.56 30.62 -9.95
N SER A 52 -22.58 31.41 -9.50
CA SER A 52 -22.05 32.54 -10.27
C SER A 52 -21.16 32.07 -11.42
N ALA A 53 -20.84 32.96 -12.36
CA ALA A 53 -19.87 32.67 -13.41
C ALA A 53 -18.47 32.31 -12.83
N GLY A 54 -18.09 32.93 -11.71
CA GLY A 54 -16.84 32.61 -11.02
C GLY A 54 -16.83 31.21 -10.42
N ASP A 55 -17.97 30.75 -9.87
CA ASP A 55 -18.09 29.40 -9.31
C ASP A 55 -17.96 28.34 -10.40
N ARG A 56 -18.56 28.58 -11.57
CA ARG A 56 -18.40 27.70 -12.76
C ARG A 56 -16.96 27.61 -13.23
N LEU A 57 -16.24 28.73 -13.27
CA LEU A 57 -14.82 28.73 -13.64
C LEU A 57 -13.96 28.00 -12.61
N ARG A 58 -14.22 28.18 -11.31
CA ARG A 58 -13.54 27.43 -10.25
C ARG A 58 -13.75 25.92 -10.40
N MET A 59 -14.98 25.48 -10.66
CA MET A 59 -15.27 24.06 -10.90
C MET A 59 -14.47 23.51 -12.08
N LEU A 60 -14.41 24.24 -13.21
CA LEU A 60 -13.63 23.81 -14.38
C LEU A 60 -12.12 23.72 -14.09
N VAL A 61 -11.58 24.61 -13.26
CA VAL A 61 -10.17 24.54 -12.83
C VAL A 61 -9.94 23.30 -11.98
N VAL A 62 -10.80 23.06 -10.99
CA VAL A 62 -10.71 21.87 -10.12
C VAL A 62 -10.84 20.58 -10.92
N ASP A 63 -11.81 20.49 -11.84
CA ASP A 63 -11.99 19.32 -12.70
C ASP A 63 -10.74 19.04 -13.54
N LYS A 64 -10.12 20.10 -14.08
CA LYS A 64 -8.87 19.98 -14.85
C LYS A 64 -7.69 19.54 -13.98
N GLU A 65 -7.58 20.02 -12.76
CA GLU A 65 -6.55 19.56 -11.81
C GLU A 65 -6.75 18.07 -11.46
N LEU A 66 -8.00 17.63 -11.32
CA LEU A 66 -8.35 16.23 -11.05
C LEU A 66 -8.09 15.27 -12.22
N GLU A 67 -7.92 15.77 -13.45
CA GLU A 67 -7.57 14.93 -14.62
C GLU A 67 -6.24 14.19 -14.40
N ALA A 68 -5.26 14.84 -13.75
CA ALA A 68 -3.97 14.24 -13.43
C ALA A 68 -4.09 13.01 -12.49
N PHE A 69 -5.21 12.92 -11.77
CA PHE A 69 -5.52 11.87 -10.81
C PHE A 69 -6.53 10.86 -11.36
N GLY A 70 -6.78 10.83 -12.67
CA GLY A 70 -7.77 9.96 -13.31
C GLY A 70 -7.53 8.45 -13.11
N HIS A 71 -6.31 8.04 -12.76
CA HIS A 71 -5.99 6.65 -12.40
C HIS A 71 -6.49 6.23 -11.01
N LEU A 72 -6.84 7.20 -10.16
CA LEU A 72 -7.30 6.95 -8.79
C LEU A 72 -8.80 6.62 -8.73
N PRO A 73 -9.21 5.79 -7.77
CA PRO A 73 -10.63 5.58 -7.45
C PRO A 73 -11.37 6.89 -7.23
N ALA A 74 -12.65 6.92 -7.60
CA ALA A 74 -13.48 8.13 -7.50
C ALA A 74 -13.50 8.73 -6.08
N PHE A 75 -13.60 7.89 -5.03
CA PHE A 75 -13.62 8.38 -3.65
C PHE A 75 -12.31 9.06 -3.23
N ILE A 76 -11.15 8.63 -3.74
CA ILE A 76 -9.86 9.28 -3.45
C ILE A 76 -9.80 10.66 -4.13
N ARG A 77 -10.30 10.75 -5.36
CA ARG A 77 -10.38 12.04 -6.08
C ARG A 77 -11.31 13.02 -5.38
N GLU A 78 -12.38 12.53 -4.74
CA GLU A 78 -13.24 13.39 -3.91
C GLU A 78 -12.51 13.94 -2.68
N ILE A 79 -11.61 13.17 -2.05
CA ILE A 79 -10.77 13.69 -0.95
C ILE A 79 -9.86 14.81 -1.46
N ILE A 80 -9.25 14.65 -2.65
CA ILE A 80 -8.41 15.66 -3.29
C ILE A 80 -9.20 16.94 -3.59
N LYS A 81 -10.44 16.77 -4.06
CA LYS A 81 -11.37 17.86 -4.39
C LYS A 81 -11.85 18.61 -3.15
N ASP A 82 -12.40 17.90 -2.19
CA ASP A 82 -13.12 18.47 -1.07
C ASP A 82 -12.19 18.95 0.05
N LYS A 83 -10.98 18.35 0.14
CA LYS A 83 -9.98 18.62 1.17
C LYS A 83 -10.61 18.77 2.56
N PRO A 84 -11.28 17.72 3.07
CA PRO A 84 -11.88 17.75 4.40
C PRO A 84 -10.85 18.03 5.50
N ASP A 85 -11.31 18.23 6.73
CA ASP A 85 -10.40 18.36 7.87
C ASP A 85 -9.40 17.19 7.91
N TYR A 86 -8.12 17.51 8.00
CA TYR A 86 -7.02 16.55 8.02
C TYR A 86 -6.88 15.71 6.73
N TRP A 87 -7.31 16.24 5.58
CA TRP A 87 -7.29 15.54 4.30
C TRP A 87 -5.92 14.97 3.91
N GLU A 88 -4.80 15.57 4.30
CA GLU A 88 -3.46 15.07 3.96
C GLU A 88 -3.25 13.65 4.51
N TYR A 89 -3.66 13.42 5.76
CA TYR A 89 -3.56 12.14 6.43
C TYR A 89 -4.59 11.14 5.89
N ILE A 90 -5.83 11.59 5.66
CA ILE A 90 -6.90 10.75 5.10
C ILE A 90 -6.51 10.30 3.70
N LEU A 91 -6.05 11.22 2.85
CA LEU A 91 -5.56 10.93 1.50
C LEU A 91 -4.41 9.93 1.54
N SER A 92 -3.43 10.14 2.44
CA SER A 92 -2.32 9.20 2.62
C SER A 92 -2.80 7.80 2.99
N CYS A 93 -3.78 7.66 3.89
CA CYS A 93 -4.36 6.36 4.24
C CYS A 93 -4.94 5.65 3.02
N GLU A 94 -5.79 6.35 2.27
CA GLU A 94 -6.51 5.78 1.14
C GLU A 94 -5.59 5.45 -0.04
N LEU A 95 -4.58 6.28 -0.30
CA LEU A 95 -3.56 6.01 -1.31
C LEU A 95 -2.67 4.83 -0.93
N LEU A 96 -2.21 4.76 0.32
CA LEU A 96 -1.40 3.64 0.80
C LEU A 96 -2.18 2.32 0.66
N ASP A 97 -3.45 2.29 1.08
CA ASP A 97 -4.30 1.11 0.89
C ASP A 97 -4.49 0.77 -0.60
N HIS A 98 -4.77 1.78 -1.44
CA HIS A 98 -4.93 1.60 -2.87
C HIS A 98 -3.69 0.97 -3.52
N TYR A 99 -2.50 1.47 -3.20
CA TYR A 99 -1.25 1.03 -3.81
C TYR A 99 -0.65 -0.24 -3.20
N ILE A 100 -0.86 -0.49 -1.90
CA ILE A 100 -0.23 -1.60 -1.17
C ILE A 100 -1.15 -2.84 -1.11
N ALA A 101 -2.46 -2.68 -0.90
CA ALA A 101 -3.36 -3.79 -0.62
C ALA A 101 -3.38 -4.88 -1.72
N PRO A 102 -3.35 -4.57 -3.03
CA PRO A 102 -3.28 -5.59 -4.07
C PRO A 102 -2.03 -6.48 -3.93
N THR A 103 -0.89 -5.87 -3.61
CA THR A 103 0.39 -6.55 -3.44
C THR A 103 0.40 -7.41 -2.18
N VAL A 104 -0.10 -6.90 -1.06
CA VAL A 104 -0.22 -7.66 0.20
C VAL A 104 -1.14 -8.87 0.02
N ARG A 105 -2.28 -8.69 -0.65
CA ARG A 105 -3.20 -9.79 -0.97
C ARG A 105 -2.51 -10.85 -1.82
N ARG A 106 -1.79 -10.44 -2.87
CA ARG A 106 -1.03 -11.34 -3.74
C ARG A 106 0.09 -12.07 -2.98
N GLY A 107 0.78 -11.39 -2.07
CA GLY A 107 1.77 -12.00 -1.18
C GLY A 107 1.16 -13.08 -0.28
N ARG A 108 -0.01 -12.81 0.30
CA ARG A 108 -0.76 -13.82 1.07
C ARG A 108 -1.19 -15.01 0.21
N ASP A 109 -1.66 -14.76 -1.01
CA ASP A 109 -2.04 -15.84 -1.93
C ASP A 109 -0.82 -16.68 -2.36
N LEU A 110 0.36 -16.06 -2.49
CA LEU A 110 1.63 -16.77 -2.72
C LEU A 110 2.03 -17.63 -1.52
N GLU A 111 2.05 -17.05 -0.32
CA GLU A 111 2.37 -17.72 0.95
C GLU A 111 1.48 -18.95 1.20
N LEU A 112 0.20 -18.86 0.82
CA LEU A 112 -0.77 -19.94 0.91
C LEU A 112 -0.69 -20.97 -0.25
N GLY A 113 0.27 -20.84 -1.16
CA GLY A 113 0.46 -21.75 -2.28
C GLY A 113 -0.62 -21.66 -3.37
N ARG A 114 -1.37 -20.56 -3.45
CA ARG A 114 -2.43 -20.35 -4.44
C ARG A 114 -1.93 -19.81 -5.77
N ILE A 115 -0.71 -19.28 -5.79
CA ILE A 115 -0.03 -18.78 -6.99
C ILE A 115 0.92 -19.86 -7.49
N THR A 116 0.85 -20.15 -8.79
CA THR A 116 1.78 -21.03 -9.48
C THR A 116 2.51 -20.23 -10.56
N LYS A 117 3.81 -20.48 -10.70
CA LYS A 117 4.65 -19.96 -11.78
C LYS A 117 5.63 -21.03 -12.24
N THR A 118 6.13 -20.89 -13.47
CA THR A 118 7.22 -21.70 -13.99
C THR A 118 8.45 -21.53 -13.10
N ARG A 119 9.08 -22.64 -12.71
CA ARG A 119 10.33 -22.58 -11.95
C ARG A 119 11.48 -22.13 -12.84
N ILE A 120 12.30 -21.23 -12.32
CA ILE A 120 13.51 -20.74 -12.98
C ILE A 120 14.67 -21.64 -12.56
N LEU A 121 15.34 -22.27 -13.53
CA LEU A 121 16.57 -23.00 -13.29
C LEU A 121 17.77 -22.06 -13.49
N LEU A 122 18.57 -21.86 -12.45
CA LEU A 122 19.78 -21.06 -12.53
C LEU A 122 20.98 -21.94 -12.89
N GLN A 123 21.92 -21.34 -13.64
CA GLN A 123 23.24 -21.93 -13.81
C GLN A 123 24.02 -21.83 -12.49
N PRO A 124 24.92 -22.78 -12.21
CA PRO A 124 25.62 -22.84 -10.94
C PRO A 124 26.39 -21.58 -10.55
N GLU A 125 27.08 -20.99 -11.52
CA GLU A 125 27.87 -19.77 -11.31
C GLU A 125 26.96 -18.57 -10.98
N ARG A 126 25.73 -18.58 -11.52
CA ARG A 126 24.71 -17.54 -11.27
C ARG A 126 23.99 -17.74 -9.94
N PHE A 127 23.85 -18.98 -9.48
CA PHE A 127 23.17 -19.27 -8.21
C PHE A 127 23.87 -18.60 -7.03
N ASN A 128 25.20 -18.72 -6.93
CA ASN A 128 25.97 -18.09 -5.85
C ASN A 128 25.82 -16.56 -5.84
N GLN A 129 25.80 -15.94 -7.02
CA GLN A 129 25.58 -14.50 -7.15
C GLN A 129 24.15 -14.13 -6.72
N TRP A 130 23.15 -14.86 -7.20
CA TRP A 130 21.74 -14.65 -6.87
C TRP A 130 21.50 -14.79 -5.36
N MET A 131 21.99 -15.86 -4.75
CA MET A 131 21.81 -16.15 -3.32
C MET A 131 22.41 -15.05 -2.43
N ARG A 132 23.53 -14.46 -2.86
CA ARG A 132 24.18 -13.33 -2.15
C ARG A 132 23.52 -11.98 -2.43
N SER A 133 22.87 -11.80 -3.57
CA SER A 133 22.21 -10.52 -3.90
C SER A 133 20.90 -10.33 -3.13
N LYS A 134 20.15 -11.41 -2.87
CA LYS A 134 18.82 -11.32 -2.25
C LYS A 134 18.81 -10.68 -0.85
N PRO A 135 19.72 -11.00 0.08
CA PRO A 135 19.81 -10.27 1.35
C PRO A 135 20.10 -8.77 1.16
N ALA A 136 20.92 -8.40 0.17
CA ALA A 136 21.23 -7.01 -0.11
C ALA A 136 20.03 -6.26 -0.71
N GLU A 137 19.30 -6.88 -1.64
CA GLU A 137 18.02 -6.37 -2.16
C GLU A 137 17.01 -6.15 -1.03
N PHE A 138 16.93 -7.12 -0.11
CA PHE A 138 16.07 -7.03 1.07
C PHE A 138 16.41 -5.85 1.98
N LEU A 139 17.70 -5.64 2.27
CA LEU A 139 18.14 -4.49 3.08
C LEU A 139 17.88 -3.14 2.40
N GLN A 140 17.90 -3.08 1.07
CA GLN A 140 17.57 -1.86 0.33
C GLN A 140 16.11 -1.46 0.51
N VAL A 141 15.19 -2.43 0.63
CA VAL A 141 13.78 -2.16 0.98
C VAL A 141 13.70 -1.40 2.30
N GLY A 142 14.44 -1.85 3.32
CA GLY A 142 14.41 -1.21 4.63
C GLY A 142 14.83 0.26 4.57
N ARG A 143 15.90 0.55 3.83
CA ARG A 143 16.38 1.93 3.62
C ARG A 143 15.39 2.78 2.84
N ALA A 144 14.78 2.21 1.79
CA ALA A 144 13.77 2.90 1.00
C ALA A 144 12.57 3.27 1.86
N LEU A 145 12.03 2.33 2.64
CA LEU A 145 10.90 2.59 3.54
C LEU A 145 11.21 3.67 4.58
N SER A 146 12.41 3.68 5.17
CA SER A 146 12.81 4.74 6.10
C SER A 146 12.78 6.13 5.46
N GLY A 147 13.32 6.28 4.24
CA GLY A 147 13.26 7.54 3.51
C GLY A 147 11.83 7.96 3.16
N LEU A 148 11.01 6.99 2.72
CA LEU A 148 9.62 7.26 2.35
C LEU A 148 8.74 7.68 3.53
N ILE A 149 9.05 7.28 4.77
CA ILE A 149 8.35 7.80 5.97
C ILE A 149 8.61 9.29 6.14
N GLU A 150 9.87 9.71 5.98
CA GLU A 150 10.28 11.12 6.09
C GLU A 150 9.68 11.94 4.94
N ASP A 151 9.76 11.44 3.70
CA ASP A 151 9.19 12.10 2.53
C ASP A 151 7.66 12.27 2.65
N LEU A 152 6.96 11.26 3.19
CA LEU A 152 5.52 11.35 3.41
C LEU A 152 5.19 12.44 4.43
N GLN A 153 5.92 12.51 5.54
CA GLN A 153 5.75 13.58 6.53
C GLN A 153 5.99 14.96 5.93
N ASN A 154 7.03 15.10 5.11
CA ASN A 154 7.35 16.35 4.43
C ASN A 154 6.26 16.76 3.42
N SER A 155 5.64 15.79 2.74
CA SER A 155 4.58 16.03 1.75
C SER A 155 3.30 16.63 2.34
N TRP A 156 3.05 16.43 3.64
CA TRP A 156 1.89 17.02 4.35
C TRP A 156 2.03 18.52 4.60
N GLY A 157 3.23 19.07 4.40
CA GLY A 157 3.52 20.48 4.62
C GLY A 157 3.74 20.84 6.10
N PRO A 158 4.38 21.98 6.38
CA PRO A 158 4.51 22.51 7.73
C PRO A 158 3.14 22.85 8.36
N SER A 159 3.09 22.90 9.69
CA SER A 159 1.88 23.35 10.41
C SER A 159 1.35 24.68 9.88
N GLY A 160 0.08 24.70 9.46
CA GLY A 160 -0.59 25.87 8.88
C GLY A 160 -0.38 26.06 7.37
N THR A 161 0.41 25.21 6.72
CA THR A 161 0.58 25.20 5.26
C THR A 161 -0.04 23.92 4.69
N PRO A 162 -0.93 23.99 3.70
CA PRO A 162 -1.49 22.79 3.08
C PRO A 162 -0.41 21.91 2.45
N GLY A 163 -0.60 20.59 2.54
CA GLY A 163 0.24 19.63 1.85
C GLY A 163 0.10 19.67 0.32
N ASP A 164 1.06 19.08 -0.39
CA ASP A 164 1.03 18.94 -1.85
C ASP A 164 0.45 17.58 -2.25
N VAL A 165 -0.70 17.60 -2.94
CA VAL A 165 -1.39 16.39 -3.42
C VAL A 165 -0.49 15.53 -4.30
N ASN A 166 0.32 16.14 -5.17
CA ASN A 166 1.19 15.41 -6.10
C ASN A 166 2.31 14.69 -5.35
N GLU A 167 2.90 15.34 -4.35
CA GLU A 167 3.94 14.75 -3.52
C GLU A 167 3.37 13.62 -2.65
N ILE A 168 2.17 13.81 -2.06
CA ILE A 168 1.49 12.76 -1.29
C ILE A 168 1.20 11.54 -2.18
N ASP A 169 0.64 11.73 -3.38
CA ASP A 169 0.41 10.64 -4.35
C ASP A 169 1.71 9.96 -4.76
N HIS A 170 2.73 10.75 -5.09
CA HIS A 170 4.03 10.26 -5.51
C HIS A 170 4.66 9.34 -4.46
N VAL A 171 4.74 9.80 -3.20
CA VAL A 171 5.35 9.04 -2.12
C VAL A 171 4.53 7.77 -1.83
N CYS A 172 3.20 7.86 -1.78
CA CYS A 172 2.35 6.68 -1.58
C CYS A 172 2.50 5.65 -2.72
N ARG A 173 2.71 6.09 -3.96
CA ARG A 173 3.01 5.20 -5.08
C ARG A 173 4.38 4.52 -4.91
N LEU A 174 5.40 5.23 -4.43
CA LEU A 174 6.71 4.63 -4.13
C LEU A 174 6.64 3.58 -3.00
N TYR A 175 5.75 3.77 -2.01
CA TYR A 175 5.43 2.70 -1.05
C TYR A 175 4.86 1.46 -1.76
N GLY A 176 3.91 1.65 -2.67
CA GLY A 176 3.36 0.57 -3.50
C GLY A 176 4.42 -0.17 -4.32
N GLU A 177 5.35 0.56 -4.95
CA GLU A 177 6.48 -0.04 -5.67
C GLU A 177 7.43 -0.80 -4.76
N THR A 178 7.68 -0.28 -3.55
CA THR A 178 8.49 -0.97 -2.54
C THR A 178 7.83 -2.28 -2.08
N ALA A 179 6.51 -2.27 -1.89
CA ALA A 179 5.74 -3.48 -1.62
C ALA A 179 5.85 -4.50 -2.78
N LYS A 180 5.75 -4.04 -4.04
CA LYS A 180 5.89 -4.90 -5.22
C LYS A 180 7.29 -5.52 -5.31
N HIS A 181 8.32 -4.76 -4.93
CA HIS A 181 9.68 -5.27 -4.89
C HIS A 181 9.85 -6.36 -3.82
N LEU A 182 9.29 -6.19 -2.61
CA LEU A 182 9.23 -7.25 -1.59
C LEU A 182 8.55 -8.52 -2.12
N LEU A 183 7.41 -8.37 -2.79
CA LEU A 183 6.73 -9.51 -3.39
C LEU A 183 7.59 -10.18 -4.47
N THR A 184 8.35 -9.41 -5.25
CA THR A 184 9.27 -9.95 -6.26
C THR A 184 10.37 -10.78 -5.61
N ILE A 185 10.95 -10.31 -4.50
CA ILE A 185 11.93 -11.10 -3.72
C ILE A 185 11.31 -12.42 -3.26
N ALA A 186 10.07 -12.39 -2.74
CA ALA A 186 9.37 -13.59 -2.30
C ALA A 186 9.07 -14.57 -3.45
N GLU A 187 8.59 -14.05 -4.59
CA GLU A 187 8.34 -14.83 -5.80
C GLU A 187 9.63 -15.46 -6.34
N ASP A 188 10.71 -14.69 -6.42
CA ASP A 188 12.01 -15.19 -6.87
C ASP A 188 12.51 -16.32 -5.97
N ALA A 189 12.44 -16.14 -4.65
CA ALA A 189 12.85 -17.15 -3.69
C ALA A 189 11.96 -18.41 -3.73
N THR A 190 10.67 -18.26 -4.04
CA THR A 190 9.71 -19.37 -4.10
C THR A 190 9.82 -20.18 -5.40
N PHE A 191 10.07 -19.49 -6.53
CA PHE A 191 10.02 -20.09 -7.86
C PHE A 191 11.40 -20.28 -8.51
N THR A 192 12.49 -19.98 -7.82
CA THR A 192 13.83 -20.37 -8.28
C THR A 192 14.15 -21.78 -7.80
N ALA A 193 14.55 -22.67 -8.72
CA ALA A 193 15.10 -23.96 -8.36
C ALA A 193 16.49 -23.73 -7.73
N VAL A 194 16.65 -24.20 -6.50
CA VAL A 194 17.90 -24.11 -5.74
C VAL A 194 18.56 -25.49 -5.64
N PRO A 195 19.89 -25.57 -5.54
CA PRO A 195 20.57 -26.83 -5.28
C PRO A 195 20.12 -27.47 -3.96
N GLU A 196 20.28 -28.79 -3.88
CA GLU A 196 20.01 -29.53 -2.64
C GLU A 196 20.81 -28.95 -1.48
N GLY A 197 20.13 -28.72 -0.35
CA GLY A 197 20.68 -28.12 0.86
C GLY A 197 20.41 -26.61 0.98
N PHE A 198 19.95 -25.93 -0.07
CA PHE A 198 19.62 -24.50 -0.04
C PHE A 198 18.11 -24.20 0.08
N GLU A 199 17.26 -25.22 0.16
CA GLU A 199 15.80 -25.07 0.22
C GLU A 199 15.38 -24.23 1.43
N ASP A 200 15.98 -24.47 2.59
CA ASP A 200 15.71 -23.72 3.83
C ASP A 200 16.13 -22.25 3.71
N ALA A 201 17.24 -21.96 3.03
CA ALA A 201 17.72 -20.60 2.81
C ALA A 201 16.76 -19.83 1.88
N SER A 202 16.31 -20.49 0.80
CA SER A 202 15.32 -19.92 -0.12
C SER A 202 13.98 -19.67 0.59
N LYS A 203 13.55 -20.63 1.41
CA LYS A 203 12.34 -20.49 2.23
C LYS A 203 12.45 -19.32 3.20
N ALA A 204 13.55 -19.20 3.94
CA ALA A 204 13.78 -18.10 4.87
C ALA A 204 13.72 -16.73 4.16
N LEU A 205 14.31 -16.58 2.97
CA LEU A 205 14.17 -15.32 2.20
C LEU A 205 12.71 -14.98 1.89
N SER A 206 11.93 -15.96 1.43
CA SER A 206 10.51 -15.75 1.14
C SER A 206 9.71 -15.37 2.39
N GLU A 207 9.96 -16.04 3.51
CA GLU A 207 9.31 -15.78 4.80
C GLU A 207 9.65 -14.38 5.33
N GLY A 208 10.91 -13.95 5.20
CA GLY A 208 11.32 -12.58 5.54
C GLY A 208 10.56 -11.54 4.71
N ALA A 209 10.43 -11.75 3.40
CA ALA A 209 9.67 -10.88 2.52
C ALA A 209 8.18 -10.83 2.84
N PHE A 210 7.54 -11.97 3.11
CA PHE A 210 6.15 -11.99 3.55
C PHE A 210 5.96 -11.32 4.91
N PHE A 211 6.90 -11.50 5.83
CA PHE A 211 6.84 -10.84 7.14
C PHE A 211 6.83 -9.32 6.98
N THR A 212 7.82 -8.75 6.27
CA THR A 212 7.89 -7.30 6.05
C THR A 212 6.68 -6.77 5.27
N LEU A 213 6.22 -7.49 4.24
CA LEU A 213 5.05 -7.09 3.45
C LEU A 213 3.78 -6.97 4.31
N ARG A 214 3.63 -7.82 5.34
CA ARG A 214 2.49 -7.78 6.28
C ARG A 214 2.52 -6.58 7.22
N LEU A 215 3.66 -5.94 7.42
CA LEU A 215 3.79 -4.75 8.27
C LEU A 215 3.37 -3.46 7.55
N LEU A 216 3.43 -3.41 6.21
CA LEU A 216 3.15 -2.19 5.47
C LEU A 216 1.74 -1.61 5.71
N PRO A 217 0.67 -2.42 5.87
CA PRO A 217 -0.66 -1.92 6.24
C PRO A 217 -0.76 -1.30 7.64
N ASP A 218 0.27 -1.37 8.48
CA ASP A 218 0.23 -0.80 9.83
C ASP A 218 0.31 0.73 9.82
N LEU A 219 0.99 1.34 8.85
CA LEU A 219 1.05 2.79 8.70
C LEU A 219 -0.34 3.41 8.42
N PRO A 220 -1.10 3.01 7.37
CA PRO A 220 -2.44 3.55 7.15
C PRO A 220 -3.38 3.24 8.32
N ARG A 221 -3.24 2.08 8.98
CA ARG A 221 -4.02 1.76 10.19
C ARG A 221 -3.72 2.70 11.36
N PHE A 222 -2.43 2.98 11.58
CA PHE A 222 -1.99 3.94 12.59
C PHE A 222 -2.55 5.33 12.28
N LEU A 223 -2.41 5.81 11.05
CA LEU A 223 -2.90 7.12 10.66
C LEU A 223 -4.41 7.24 10.91
N ARG A 224 -5.20 6.23 10.52
CA ARG A 224 -6.65 6.18 10.82
C ARG A 224 -6.94 6.24 12.32
N SER A 225 -6.13 5.57 13.14
CA SER A 225 -6.33 5.54 14.60
C SER A 225 -6.27 6.93 15.23
N MET A 226 -5.52 7.88 14.64
CA MET A 226 -5.43 9.26 15.13
C MET A 226 -6.81 9.95 15.13
N PHE A 227 -7.68 9.57 14.20
CA PHE A 227 -8.99 10.18 14.00
C PHE A 227 -10.11 9.47 14.75
N ALA A 228 -9.83 8.42 15.53
CA ALA A 228 -10.88 7.63 16.17
C ALA A 228 -11.68 8.40 17.24
N GLU A 229 -11.11 9.43 17.84
CA GLU A 229 -11.73 10.24 18.87
C GLU A 229 -12.28 11.60 18.34
N GLY A 230 -12.34 11.77 17.01
CA GLY A 230 -13.02 12.88 16.32
C GLY A 230 -12.23 14.19 16.21
N LYS A 231 -11.39 14.54 17.19
CA LYS A 231 -10.47 15.69 17.10
C LYS A 231 -9.05 15.30 17.52
N PRO A 232 -8.19 14.86 16.58
CA PRO A 232 -6.81 14.53 16.90
C PRO A 232 -6.10 15.76 17.46
N SER A 233 -5.42 15.59 18.59
CA SER A 233 -4.59 16.63 19.20
C SER A 233 -3.40 15.99 19.91
N GLY A 234 -2.28 16.71 19.96
CA GLY A 234 -1.04 16.22 20.57
C GLY A 234 -0.07 15.57 19.59
N GLU A 235 0.89 14.83 20.14
CA GLU A 235 1.94 14.15 19.39
C GLU A 235 1.58 12.67 19.22
N TYR A 236 1.59 12.20 17.97
CA TYR A 236 1.38 10.80 17.63
C TYR A 236 2.70 10.22 17.11
N LYS A 237 3.14 9.11 17.71
CA LYS A 237 4.39 8.45 17.33
C LYS A 237 4.12 7.11 16.68
N PHE A 238 4.54 6.98 15.43
CA PHE A 238 4.61 5.70 14.72
C PHE A 238 6.04 5.21 14.67
N SER A 239 6.24 3.92 14.91
CA SER A 239 7.53 3.26 14.76
C SER A 239 7.34 1.99 13.95
N LEU A 240 7.80 2.01 12.70
CA LEU A 240 7.86 0.82 11.87
C LEU A 240 9.18 0.11 12.11
N VAL A 241 9.16 -0.97 12.88
CA VAL A 241 10.34 -1.82 13.08
C VAL A 241 10.33 -2.89 11.99
N LEU A 242 11.21 -2.73 11.01
CA LEU A 242 11.43 -3.72 9.96
C LEU A 242 12.37 -4.81 10.48
N ASP A 243 11.87 -5.57 11.44
CA ASP A 243 12.57 -6.75 11.93
C ASP A 243 12.28 -7.97 11.04
N LEU A 244 13.09 -8.99 11.21
CA LEU A 244 12.84 -10.31 10.67
C LEU A 244 12.29 -11.20 11.79
N PRO A 245 11.68 -12.36 11.46
CA PRO A 245 11.26 -13.31 12.48
C PRO A 245 12.41 -13.66 13.45
N GLU A 246 12.09 -13.90 14.72
CA GLU A 246 13.10 -14.24 15.72
C GLU A 246 13.94 -15.44 15.27
N GLY A 247 15.26 -15.33 15.39
CA GLY A 247 16.19 -16.36 14.94
C GLY A 247 16.32 -16.52 13.42
N TRP A 248 15.74 -15.61 12.62
CA TRP A 248 15.81 -15.68 11.16
C TRP A 248 17.26 -15.62 10.66
N ALA A 249 18.08 -14.72 11.20
CA ALA A 249 19.47 -14.54 10.74
C ALA A 249 20.31 -15.79 11.00
N ASP A 250 20.15 -16.39 12.19
CA ASP A 250 20.84 -17.63 12.56
C ASP A 250 20.36 -18.80 11.70
N SER A 251 19.04 -18.92 11.51
CA SER A 251 18.43 -19.97 10.69
C SER A 251 18.86 -19.87 9.23
N PHE A 252 18.88 -18.66 8.67
CA PHE A 252 19.33 -18.39 7.31
C PHE A 252 20.82 -18.69 7.15
N SER A 253 21.67 -18.23 8.08
CA SER A 253 23.10 -18.48 8.04
C SER A 253 23.42 -19.98 8.12
N ALA A 254 22.78 -20.69 9.06
CA ALA A 254 22.93 -22.14 9.18
C ALA A 254 22.42 -22.89 7.94
N ALA A 255 21.36 -22.42 7.29
CA ALA A 255 20.88 -23.00 6.03
C ALA A 255 21.87 -22.79 4.88
N ILE A 256 22.49 -21.62 4.80
CA ILE A 256 23.54 -21.34 3.82
C ILE A 256 24.77 -22.24 4.05
N GLU A 257 25.21 -22.42 5.29
CA GLU A 257 26.32 -23.32 5.62
C GLU A 257 26.02 -24.77 5.23
N ARG A 258 24.84 -25.29 5.58
CA ARG A 258 24.41 -26.64 5.17
C ARG A 258 24.40 -26.81 3.64
N GLY A 259 23.89 -25.80 2.92
CA GLY A 259 23.90 -25.81 1.46
C GLY A 259 25.32 -25.83 0.88
N GLN A 260 26.25 -25.08 1.47
CA GLN A 260 27.65 -25.06 1.06
C GLN A 260 28.35 -26.40 1.32
N GLU A 261 28.10 -27.02 2.47
CA GLU A 261 28.63 -28.35 2.81
C GLU A 261 28.09 -29.42 1.85
N ALA A 262 26.78 -29.41 1.57
CA ALA A 262 26.17 -30.33 0.61
C ALA A 262 26.74 -30.17 -0.80
N LEU A 263 26.98 -28.92 -1.22
CA LEU A 263 27.61 -28.59 -2.50
C LEU A 263 29.08 -29.05 -2.56
N ALA A 264 29.82 -28.98 -1.46
CA ALA A 264 31.21 -29.42 -1.40
C ALA A 264 31.35 -30.95 -1.33
N ALA A 265 30.39 -31.65 -0.72
CA ALA A 265 30.41 -33.10 -0.56
C ALA A 265 30.08 -33.87 -1.85
N ARG A 266 29.44 -33.21 -2.82
CA ARG A 266 29.11 -33.78 -4.12
C ARG A 266 29.97 -33.08 -5.16
N ASP A 267 30.84 -33.82 -5.85
CA ASP A 267 31.60 -33.34 -7.02
C ASP A 267 30.66 -32.98 -8.20
N TYR A 268 29.83 -31.94 -8.02
CA TYR A 268 28.90 -31.33 -8.96
C TYR A 268 27.94 -32.30 -9.70
N VAL A 269 26.73 -32.47 -9.17
CA VAL A 269 25.58 -32.88 -10.00
C VAL A 269 24.39 -31.97 -9.67
N TRP A 270 24.02 -31.15 -10.66
CA TRP A 270 22.82 -30.31 -10.68
C TRP A 270 21.60 -31.10 -11.16
#